data_AF-A0A8J6IM66-F1
#
_entry.id   AF-A0A8J6IM66-F1
#
_cell.length_a   1.000
_cell.length_b   1.000
_cell.length_c   1.000
_cell.angle_alpha   90.00
_cell.angle_beta   90.00
_cell.angle_gamma   90.00
#
_symmetry.space_group_name_H-M   'P 1'
#
loop_
_entity.id
_entity.type
_entity.pdbx_description
1 polymer ?
#
loop_
_entity_poly.entity_id
_entity_poly.type
_entity_poly.pdbx_seq_one_letter_code
_entity_poly.pdbx_strand_id
1 'polypeptide(L)' 'MKIPFNEEQLVFLKSVPLPFDPSTDLTDEQIEKMVNILEDHIAYHGMNEEGTGENEIGTHCADLLTFLAPYA' A
#
# COMPACT_ATOMS: atom_id res chain seq x y z
N MET A 1 4.28 -14.59 7.08
CA MET A 1 3.72 -14.92 5.77
C MET A 1 4.46 -14.12 4.73
N LYS A 2 4.98 -14.77 3.70
CA LYS A 2 5.67 -14.08 2.61
C LYS A 2 4.68 -13.71 1.52
N ILE A 3 4.41 -12.42 1.36
CA ILE A 3 3.59 -11.90 0.27
C ILE A 3 4.47 -11.72 -0.98
N PRO A 4 4.08 -12.27 -2.14
CA PRO A 4 4.89 -12.21 -3.36
C PRO A 4 4.70 -10.88 -4.11
N PHE A 5 5.08 -9.77 -3.47
CA PHE A 5 5.07 -8.47 -4.13
C PHE A 5 6.00 -8.47 -5.36
N ASN A 6 5.56 -7.80 -6.43
CA ASN A 6 6.43 -7.51 -7.56
C ASN A 6 7.41 -6.36 -7.23
N GLU A 7 8.36 -6.09 -8.13
CA GLU A 7 9.39 -5.08 -7.90
C GLU A 7 8.81 -3.67 -7.74
N GLU A 8 7.84 -3.28 -8.58
CA GLU A 8 7.19 -1.97 -8.53
C GLU A 8 6.42 -1.76 -7.21
N GLN A 9 5.68 -2.78 -6.77
CA GLN A 9 4.97 -2.80 -5.50
C GLN A 9 5.93 -2.64 -4.32
N LEU A 10 7.06 -3.36 -4.31
CA LEU A 10 8.07 -3.21 -3.26
C LEU A 10 8.72 -1.83 -3.25
N VAL A 11 9.00 -1.27 -4.43
CA VAL A 11 9.55 0.09 -4.55
C VAL A 11 8.56 1.10 -3.99
N PHE A 12 7.27 0.99 -4.33
CA PHE A 12 6.23 1.87 -3.80
C PHE A 12 6.07 1.70 -2.28
N LEU A 13 5.97 0.48 -1.77
CA LEU A 13 5.82 0.22 -0.33
C LEU A 13 7.00 0.74 0.50
N LYS A 14 8.21 0.80 -0.08
CA LYS A 14 9.38 1.45 0.55
C LYS A 14 9.29 2.98 0.61
N SER A 15 8.47 3.58 -0.24
CA SER A 15 8.20 5.03 -0.22
C SER A 15 7.14 5.41 0.83
N VAL A 16 6.30 4.45 1.24
CA VAL A 16 5.30 4.60 2.29
C VAL A 16 5.98 4.43 3.66
N PRO A 17 5.64 5.25 4.68
CA PRO A 17 6.28 5.20 6.01
C PRO A 17 5.80 4.00 6.85
N LEU A 18 6.08 2.78 6.39
CA LEU A 18 5.77 1.54 7.10
C LEU A 18 6.73 1.34 8.29
N PRO A 19 6.25 0.89 9.46
CA PRO A 19 7.08 0.62 10.62
C PRO A 19 7.82 -0.73 10.56
N PHE A 20 7.80 -1.41 9.41
CA PHE A 20 8.38 -2.73 9.16
C PHE A 20 8.77 -2.87 7.68
N ASP A 21 9.58 -3.89 7.37
CA ASP A 21 10.05 -4.16 6.01
C ASP A 21 9.05 -5.08 5.27
N PRO A 22 8.36 -4.60 4.22
CA PRO A 22 7.38 -5.37 3.44
C PRO A 22 8.00 -6.49 2.59
N SER A 23 9.33 -6.53 2.46
CA SER A 23 10.03 -7.59 1.70
C SER A 23 10.31 -8.87 2.52
N THR A 24 9.97 -8.83 3.81
CA THR A 24 10.19 -9.93 4.76
C THR A 24 8.92 -10.76 4.99
N ASP A 25 9.00 -11.75 5.88
CA ASP A 25 7.81 -12.46 6.35
C ASP A 25 6.97 -11.55 7.25
N LEU A 26 5.74 -11.26 6.82
CA LEU A 26 4.80 -10.40 7.53
C LEU A 26 3.83 -11.22 8.40
N THR A 27 3.54 -10.75 9.60
CA THR A 27 2.42 -11.28 10.40
C THR A 27 1.10 -10.71 9.89
N ASP A 28 -0.02 -11.38 10.19
CA ASP A 28 -1.36 -10.86 9.91
C ASP A 28 -1.53 -9.45 10.53
N GLU A 29 -1.01 -9.29 11.76
CA GLU A 29 -0.66 -8.03 12.46
C GLU A 29 -0.19 -6.89 11.54
N GLN A 30 0.86 -7.20 10.80
CA GLN A 30 1.56 -6.27 9.93
C GLN A 30 0.82 -6.07 8.60
N ILE A 31 0.13 -7.09 8.09
CA ILE A 31 -0.66 -6.99 6.86
C ILE A 31 -1.84 -6.04 7.07
N GLU A 32 -2.62 -6.23 8.13
CA GLU A 32 -3.72 -5.32 8.50
C GLU A 32 -3.21 -3.89 8.69
N LYS A 33 -2.06 -3.73 9.36
CA LYS A 33 -1.47 -2.41 9.58
C LYS A 33 -1.00 -1.75 8.27
N MET A 34 -0.45 -2.53 7.34
CA MET A 34 -0.07 -2.04 6.02
C MET A 34 -1.27 -1.58 5.21
N VAL A 35 -2.38 -2.34 5.25
CA VAL A 35 -3.66 -1.96 4.61
C VAL A 35 -4.14 -0.63 5.16
N ASN A 36 -4.24 -0.47 6.50
CA ASN A 36 -4.65 0.78 7.11
C ASN A 36 -3.74 1.97 6.71
N ILE A 37 -2.41 1.76 6.68
CA ILE A 37 -1.47 2.82 6.27
C ILE A 37 -1.66 3.19 4.80
N LEU A 38 -1.93 2.23 3.92
CA LEU A 38 -2.19 2.49 2.50
C LEU A 38 -3.52 3.22 2.28
N GLU A 39 -4.56 2.89 3.07
CA GLU A 39 -5.85 3.60 3.09
C GLU A 39 -5.71 5.05 3.57
N ASP A 40 -4.91 5.28 4.61
CA ASP A 40 -4.57 6.64 5.02
C ASP A 40 -3.76 7.35 3.93
N HIS A 41 -2.76 6.68 3.35
CA HIS A 41 -1.89 7.28 2.33
C HIS A 41 -2.66 7.72 1.08
N ILE A 42 -3.63 6.92 0.60
CA ILE A 42 -4.50 7.31 -0.51
C ILE A 42 -5.40 8.50 -0.14
N ALA A 43 -5.90 8.57 1.09
CA ALA A 43 -6.73 9.69 1.54
C ALA A 43 -5.96 11.02 1.59
N TYR A 44 -4.67 11.00 1.98
CA TYR A 44 -3.85 12.21 2.09
C TYR A 44 -3.10 12.58 0.80
N HIS A 45 -2.68 11.60 0.01
CA HIS A 45 -1.79 11.82 -1.13
C HIS A 45 -2.36 11.30 -2.46
N GLY A 46 -3.43 10.52 -2.43
CA GLY A 46 -3.95 9.84 -3.61
C GLY A 46 -4.86 10.69 -4.49
N MET A 47 -5.29 11.87 -4.05
CA MET A 47 -6.10 12.78 -4.89
C MET A 47 -5.20 13.67 -5.76
N ASN A 48 -5.64 13.91 -7.00
CA ASN A 48 -5.02 14.90 -7.86
C ASN A 48 -5.21 16.33 -7.31
N GLU A 49 -4.41 17.29 -7.78
CA GLU A 49 -4.46 18.68 -7.29
C GLU A 49 -5.84 19.35 -7.51
N GLU A 50 -6.61 18.86 -8.47
CA GLU A 50 -7.95 19.35 -8.78
C GLU A 50 -9.05 18.72 -7.89
N GLY A 51 -8.73 17.68 -7.11
CA GLY A 51 -9.70 16.91 -6.31
C GLY A 51 -10.75 16.17 -7.13
N THR A 52 -10.52 15.95 -8.42
CA THR A 52 -11.48 15.36 -9.37
C THR A 52 -11.27 13.86 -9.60
N GLY A 53 -10.17 13.30 -9.09
CA GLY A 53 -9.85 11.88 -9.24
C GLY A 53 -8.55 11.50 -8.55
N GLU A 54 -8.17 10.24 -8.71
CA GLU A 54 -6.91 9.71 -8.18
C GLU A 54 -5.72 10.14 -9.04
N ASN A 55 -4.60 10.45 -8.39
CA ASN A 55 -3.31 10.59 -9.05
C ASN A 55 -2.57 9.23 -9.09
N GLU A 56 -1.34 9.21 -9.60
CA GLU A 56 -0.54 7.98 -9.69
C GLU A 56 -0.34 7.28 -8.34
N ILE A 57 -0.16 8.04 -7.25
CA ILE A 57 -0.06 7.47 -5.89
C ILE A 57 -1.36 6.79 -5.49
N GLY A 58 -2.50 7.43 -5.79
CA GLY A 58 -3.81 6.87 -5.50
C GLY A 58 -4.05 5.55 -6.23
N THR A 59 -3.74 5.51 -7.52
CA THR A 59 -3.84 4.28 -8.31
C THR A 59 -2.94 3.17 -7.76
N HIS A 60 -1.68 3.47 -7.42
CA HIS A 60 -0.78 2.49 -6.82
C HIS A 60 -1.27 1.96 -5.47
N CYS A 61 -1.81 2.83 -4.61
CA CYS A 61 -2.45 2.41 -3.36
C CYS A 61 -3.66 1.50 -3.61
N ALA A 62 -4.57 1.87 -4.52
CA ALA A 62 -5.76 1.09 -4.83
C ALA A 62 -5.42 -0.30 -5.40
N ASP A 63 -4.42 -0.37 -6.28
CA ASP A 63 -3.91 -1.64 -6.83
C ASP A 63 -3.33 -2.53 -5.74
N LEU A 64 -2.53 -1.96 -4.82
CA LEU A 64 -1.96 -2.68 -3.69
C LEU A 64 -3.02 -3.17 -2.71
N LEU A 65 -4.01 -2.34 -2.38
CA LEU A 65 -5.12 -2.73 -1.51
C LEU A 65 -5.92 -3.89 -2.12
N THR A 66 -6.19 -3.84 -3.42
CA THR A 66 -6.85 -4.93 -4.15
C THR A 66 -6.01 -6.21 -4.12
N PHE A 67 -4.70 -6.09 -4.28
CA PHE A 67 -3.77 -7.22 -4.20
C PHE A 67 -3.67 -7.81 -2.80
N LEU A 68 -3.78 -6.98 -1.75
CA LEU A 68 -3.68 -7.39 -0.35
C LEU A 68 -4.99 -7.98 0.20
N ALA A 69 -6.13 -7.74 -0.44
CA ALA A 69 -7.44 -8.21 0.02
C ALA A 69 -7.55 -9.72 0.34
N PRO A 70 -6.84 -10.65 -0.34
CA PRO A 70 -6.86 -12.08 0.04
C PRO A 70 -6.04 -12.43 1.29
N TYR A 71 -5.22 -11.49 1.77
CA TYR A 71 -4.27 -11.68 2.88
C TYR A 71 -4.69 -10.94 4.16
N ALA A 72 -5.68 -10.05 4.06
CA ALA A 72 -6.31 -9.32 5.17
C ALA A 72 -7.62 -10.02 5.58
#